data_AF-A0A172TSS2-F1
#
_entry.id   AF-A0A172TSS2-F1
#
_cell.length_a   1.000
_cell.length_b   1.000
_cell.length_c   1.000
_cell.angle_alpha   90.00
_cell.angle_beta   90.00
_cell.angle_gamma   90.00
#
_symmetry.space_group_name_H-M   'P 1'
#
loop_
_entity.id
_entity.type
_entity.pdbx_description
1 polymer ?
#
loop_
_entity_poly.entity_id
_entity_poly.type
_entity_poly.pdbx_seq_one_letter_code
_entity_poly.pdbx_strand_id
1 'polypeptide(L)' 'MHFQLSVFYQGGLFLYSITSEDKQTFQFQLKSAPPDKEAPQQFNVLHPEKNVWQFDQEFDENFKENVIRVMKRTKL' A
#
# COMPACT_ATOMS: atom_id res chain seq x y z
N MET A 1 -12.24 4.88 -6.74
CA MET A 1 -11.81 5.90 -5.75
C MET A 1 -10.31 6.18 -5.95
N HIS A 2 -9.82 7.41 -5.76
CA HIS A 2 -8.39 7.73 -5.91
C HIS A 2 -7.81 8.29 -4.62
N PHE A 3 -6.81 7.61 -4.05
CA PHE A 3 -6.05 8.08 -2.90
C PHE A 3 -4.54 8.03 -3.17
N GLN A 4 -3.77 8.70 -2.33
CA GLN A 4 -2.32 8.58 -2.31
C GLN A 4 -1.88 8.02 -0.96
N LEU A 5 -0.96 7.05 -1.02
CA LEU A 5 -0.27 6.46 0.12
C LEU A 5 1.15 7.01 0.16
N SER A 6 1.56 7.54 1.30
CA SER A 6 2.95 7.88 1.60
C SER A 6 3.47 6.90 2.65
N VAL A 7 4.42 6.03 2.28
CA VAL A 7 5.06 5.08 3.19
C VAL A 7 6.51 5.49 3.37
N PHE A 8 6.90 5.71 4.63
CA PHE A 8 8.32 5.82 4.96
C PHE A 8 8.86 4.42 5.29
N TYR A 9 9.79 3.92 4.48
CA TYR A 9 10.33 2.58 4.60
C TYR A 9 11.82 2.58 4.23
N GLN A 10 12.64 1.77 4.91
CA GLN A 10 14.10 1.71 4.71
C GLN A 10 14.82 3.09 4.62
N GLY A 11 14.36 4.10 5.35
CA GLY A 11 14.96 5.45 5.32
C GLY A 11 14.53 6.31 4.12
N GLY A 12 13.50 5.90 3.39
CA GLY A 12 13.02 6.52 2.16
C GLY A 12 11.52 6.76 2.15
N LEU A 13 11.07 7.82 1.47
CA LEU A 13 9.64 8.10 1.26
C LEU A 13 9.18 7.53 -0.07
N PHE A 14 8.29 6.54 -0.03
CA PHE A 14 7.65 5.94 -1.19
C PHE A 14 6.22 6.49 -1.32
N LEU A 15 5.88 6.97 -2.52
CA LEU A 15 4.56 7.45 -2.85
C LEU A 15 3.87 6.47 -3.77
N TYR A 16 2.69 6.00 -3.40
CA TYR A 16 1.85 5.14 -4.22
C TYR A 16 0.52 5.83 -4.50
N SER A 17 0.01 5.74 -5.73
CA SER A 17 -1.40 5.98 -6.00
C SER A 17 -2.20 4.71 -5.75
N ILE A 18 -3.33 4.85 -5.08
CA ILE A 18 -4.25 3.76 -4.79
C ILE A 18 -5.47 3.90 -5.70
N THR A 19 -5.74 2.85 -6.47
CA THR A 19 -6.97 2.66 -7.24
C THR A 19 -7.77 1.51 -6.64
N SER A 20 -9.09 1.61 -6.70
CA SER A 20 -9.99 0.58 -6.22
C SER A 20 -11.31 0.68 -6.98
N GLU A 21 -11.74 -0.46 -7.54
CA GLU A 21 -12.99 -0.61 -8.30
C GLU A 21 -14.15 -1.06 -7.42
N ASP A 22 -13.85 -1.70 -6.29
CA ASP A 22 -14.81 -2.18 -5.30
C ASP A 22 -14.45 -1.66 -3.89
N LYS A 23 -14.94 -2.29 -2.82
CA LYS A 23 -14.62 -1.91 -1.43
C LYS A 23 -13.58 -2.82 -0.76
N GLN A 24 -13.02 -3.77 -1.49
CA GLN A 24 -12.20 -4.86 -0.97
C GLN A 24 -10.81 -4.88 -1.60
N THR A 25 -10.67 -4.58 -2.89
CA THR A 25 -9.45 -4.70 -3.67
C THR A 25 -8.84 -3.33 -3.89
N PHE A 26 -7.60 -3.16 -3.44
CA PHE A 26 -6.84 -1.91 -3.55
C PHE A 26 -5.56 -2.16 -4.33
N GLN A 27 -5.44 -1.53 -5.49
CA GLN A 27 -4.26 -1.57 -6.33
C GLN A 27 -3.37 -0.38 -5.99
N PHE A 28 -2.12 -0.65 -5.66
CA PHE A 28 -1.09 0.34 -5.37
C PHE A 28 -0.14 0.41 -6.55
N GLN A 29 0.06 1.61 -7.08
CA GLN A 29 1.02 1.89 -8.15
C GLN A 29 2.04 2.91 -7.66
N LEU A 30 3.32 2.59 -7.75
CA LEU A 30 4.40 3.48 -7.35
C LEU A 30 4.40 4.74 -8.23
N LYS A 31 4.51 5.89 -7.59
CA LYS A 31 4.64 7.23 -8.22
C LYS A 31 6.03 7.80 -8.04
N SER A 32 6.62 7.62 -6.86
CA SER A 32 8.00 7.98 -6.61
C SER A 32 8.60 7.10 -5.53
N ALA A 33 9.88 6.78 -5.70
CA ALA A 33 10.74 6.20 -4.69
C ALA A 33 12.04 7.02 -4.65
N PRO A 34 12.80 6.96 -3.55
CA PRO A 34 14.18 7.44 -3.56
C PRO A 34 15.01 6.67 -4.61
N PRO A 35 15.99 7.33 -5.25
CA PRO A 35 16.74 6.75 -6.37
C PRO A 35 17.52 5.47 -6.00
N ASP A 36 17.91 5.33 -4.73
CA ASP A 36 18.75 4.23 -4.24
C ASP A 36 17.97 3.15 -3.48
N LYS A 37 16.64 3.09 -3.68
CA LYS A 37 15.77 2.16 -2.95
C LYS A 37 14.93 1.33 -3.90
N GLU A 38 15.02 0.00 -3.74
CA GLU A 38 14.10 -0.91 -4.38
C GLU A 38 12.71 -0.75 -3.77
N ALA A 39 11.71 -0.59 -4.64
CA ALA A 39 10.30 -0.54 -4.25
C ALA A 39 9.47 -1.35 -5.25
N PRO A 40 8.41 -2.03 -4.77
CA PRO A 40 7.42 -2.65 -5.63
C PRO A 40 6.83 -1.61 -6.59
N GLN A 41 6.89 -1.85 -7.90
CA GLN A 41 6.30 -0.93 -8.87
C GLN A 41 4.78 -0.92 -8.79
N GLN A 42 4.19 -2.08 -8.51
CA GLN A 42 2.76 -2.26 -8.34
C GLN A 42 2.49 -3.46 -7.43
N PHE A 43 1.45 -3.40 -6.60
CA PHE A 43 0.94 -4.54 -5.82
C PHE A 43 -0.55 -4.35 -5.48
N ASN A 44 -1.22 -5.43 -5.10
CA ASN A 44 -2.62 -5.42 -4.69
C ASN A 44 -2.75 -5.82 -3.23
N VAL A 45 -3.73 -5.20 -2.57
CA VAL A 45 -4.14 -5.56 -1.22
C VAL A 45 -5.63 -5.82 -1.21
N LEU A 46 -6.01 -7.00 -0.75
CA LEU A 46 -7.39 -7.40 -0.54
C LEU A 46 -7.76 -7.25 0.94
N HIS A 47 -8.90 -6.61 1.20
CA HIS A 47 -9.54 -6.48 2.50
C HIS A 47 -10.89 -7.22 2.48
N PRO A 48 -10.89 -8.56 2.52
CA PRO A 48 -12.11 -9.35 2.35
C PRO A 48 -13.04 -9.26 3.58
N GLU A 49 -12.46 -9.12 4.77
CA GLU A 49 -13.17 -9.12 6.04
C GLU A 49 -12.56 -8.11 7.03
N LYS A 50 -13.35 -7.74 8.05
CA LYS A 50 -12.92 -6.82 9.10
C LYS A 50 -11.66 -7.37 9.78
N ASN A 51 -10.57 -6.62 9.67
CA ASN A 51 -9.22 -6.92 10.17
C ASN A 51 -8.36 -7.93 9.37
N VAL A 52 -8.83 -8.45 8.24
CA VAL A 52 -8.01 -9.33 7.39
C VAL A 52 -7.45 -8.52 6.22
N TRP A 53 -6.13 -8.48 6.05
CA TRP A 53 -5.45 -7.82 4.94
C TRP A 53 -4.56 -8.84 4.23
N GLN A 54 -4.79 -9.06 2.94
CA GLN A 54 -4.02 -9.99 2.12
C GLN A 54 -3.26 -9.21 1.05
N PHE A 55 -1.97 -9.49 0.90
CA PHE A 55 -1.12 -8.86 -0.10
C PHE A 55 -0.84 -9.89 -1.20
N ASP A 56 -0.87 -9.47 -2.47
CA ASP A 56 -0.57 -10.34 -3.61
C ASP A 56 0.92 -10.68 -3.78
N GLN A 57 1.76 -10.01 -3.01
CA GLN A 57 3.21 -10.16 -2.98
C GLN A 57 3.71 -10.29 -1.54
N GLU A 58 4.85 -10.97 -1.38
CA GLU A 58 5.50 -11.12 -0.08
C GLU A 58 6.33 -9.87 0.25
N PHE A 59 5.87 -9.13 1.25
CA PHE A 59 6.59 -8.02 1.85
C PHE A 59 6.96 -8.33 3.31
N ASP A 60 7.96 -7.62 3.83
CA ASP A 60 8.26 -7.66 5.26
C ASP A 60 7.11 -7.08 6.09
N GLU A 61 7.11 -7.42 7.37
CA GLU A 61 6.04 -7.03 8.30
C GLU A 61 5.96 -5.51 8.48
N ASN A 62 7.10 -4.79 8.53
CA ASN A 62 7.10 -3.34 8.72
C ASN A 62 6.43 -2.64 7.54
N PHE A 63 6.69 -3.09 6.31
CA PHE A 63 6.01 -2.55 5.13
C PHE A 63 4.51 -2.81 5.17
N LYS A 64 4.10 -4.06 5.44
CA LYS A 64 2.68 -4.45 5.54
C LYS A 64 1.95 -3.63 6.60
N GLU A 65 2.53 -3.46 7.78
CA GLU A 65 1.94 -2.66 8.86
C GLU A 65 1.75 -1.18 8.47
N ASN A 66 2.72 -0.58 7.77
CA ASN A 66 2.60 0.80 7.32
C ASN A 66 1.47 0.97 6.29
N VAL A 67 1.35 0.05 5.34
CA VAL A 67 0.24 0.03 4.37
C VAL A 67 -1.10 -0.10 5.11
N ILE A 68 -1.24 -1.10 5.98
CA ILE A 68 -2.48 -1.34 6.75
C ILE A 68 -2.84 -0.12 7.59
N ARG A 69 -1.86 0.51 8.26
CA ARG A 69 -2.09 1.69 9.10
C ARG A 69 -2.68 2.85 8.29
N VAL A 70 -2.21 3.08 7.07
CA VAL A 70 -2.76 4.12 6.21
C VAL A 70 -4.16 3.74 5.72
N MET A 71 -4.35 2.49 5.31
CA MET A 71 -5.65 2.00 4.85
C MET A 71 -6.73 2.04 5.95
N LYS A 72 -6.36 1.85 7.22
CA LYS A 72 -7.27 2.05 8.36
C LYS A 72 -7.61 3.52 8.62
N ARG A 73 -6.73 4.47 8.25
CA ARG A 73 -6.93 5.92 8.45
C ARG A 73 -7.79 6.56 7.38
N THR A 74 -7.82 6.00 6.17
CA THR A 74 -8.57 6.54 5.04
C THR A 74 -10.09 6.44 5.17
N LYS A 75 -10.61 5.90 6.29
CA LYS A 75 -12.06 5.75 6.59
C LYS A 75 -12.84 5.14 5.41
N LEU A 76 -12.22 4.18 4.72
CA LEU A 76 -12.85 3.32 3.71
C LEU A 76 -13.86 2.36 4.34
#